data_AF-A0A1G2CGK3-F1
#
_entry.id   AF-A0A1G2CGK3-F1
#
_cell.length_a   1.000
_cell.length_b   1.000
_cell.length_c   1.000
_cell.angle_alpha   90.00
_cell.angle_beta   90.00
_cell.angle_gamma   90.00
#
_symmetry.space_group_name_H-M   'P 1'
#
loop_
_entity.id
_entity.type
_entity.pdbx_description
1 polymer ?
#
loop_
_entity_poly.entity_id
_entity_poly.type
_entity_poly.pdbx_seq_one_letter_code
_entity_poly.pdbx_strand_id
1 'polypeptide(L)'
;MVAVLNHPAFRIPQNSSWGFDEKSKTQYRRIDSYLSPAKIKIDMHPSEKIKKVYTYSFHHSLQDYMKALSASSFAIVKMEEWISHRKSRAGQRAKAENIARKEIPVFMAFEAVKLAK
;
A
#
# COMPACT_ATOMS: atom_id res chain seq x y z
N MET A 1 15.79 -13.39 2.21
CA MET A 1 14.32 -13.32 2.37
C MET A 1 13.81 -12.29 1.39
N VAL A 2 12.75 -12.60 0.65
CA VAL A 2 12.05 -11.62 -0.20
C VAL A 2 10.63 -11.48 0.33
N ALA A 3 10.18 -10.24 0.49
CA ALA A 3 8.82 -9.95 0.94
C ALA A 3 8.17 -8.91 0.02
N VAL A 4 6.88 -9.10 -0.24
CA VAL A 4 6.03 -8.14 -0.96
C VAL A 4 4.86 -7.77 -0.05
N LEU A 5 4.62 -6.48 0.09
CA LEU A 5 3.58 -5.93 0.94
C LEU A 5 2.81 -4.83 0.22
N ASN A 6 1.57 -4.57 0.67
CA ASN A 6 0.92 -3.30 0.34
C ASN A 6 1.84 -2.17 0.81
N HIS A 7 1.97 -1.11 0.02
CA HIS A 7 2.90 -0.03 0.36
C HIS A 7 2.53 0.58 1.72
N PRO A 8 3.41 0.51 2.75
CA PRO A 8 3.07 0.92 4.11
C PRO A 8 2.58 2.36 4.19
N ALA A 9 3.18 3.26 3.42
CA ALA A 9 2.84 4.68 3.46
C ALA A 9 1.66 5.07 2.56
N PHE A 10 1.37 4.31 1.49
CA PHE A 10 0.48 4.77 0.42
C PHE A 10 -0.77 3.91 0.25
N ARG A 11 -0.74 2.65 0.70
CA ARG A 11 -1.86 1.70 0.59
C ARG A 11 -2.14 1.03 1.93
N ILE A 12 -2.79 1.82 2.77
CA ILE A 12 -3.31 1.39 4.06
C ILE A 12 -4.80 1.13 3.89
N PRO A 13 -5.28 -0.12 4.07
CA PRO A 13 -6.70 -0.42 3.92
C PRO A 13 -7.54 0.46 4.85
N GLN A 14 -8.61 1.05 4.31
CA GLN A 14 -9.52 1.99 5.01
C GLN A 14 -8.92 3.32 5.49
N ASN A 15 -7.61 3.42 5.70
CA ASN A 15 -6.92 4.65 6.14
C ASN A 15 -6.14 5.36 5.03
N SER A 16 -6.34 4.96 3.77
CA SER A 16 -5.83 5.70 2.61
C SER A 16 -6.80 5.65 1.44
N SER A 17 -6.96 6.77 0.74
CA SER A 17 -7.94 6.92 -0.34
C SER A 17 -7.40 7.77 -1.49
N TRP A 18 -7.98 7.59 -2.66
CA TRP A 18 -7.69 8.41 -3.84
C TRP A 18 -8.56 9.65 -3.80
N GLY A 19 -7.95 10.82 -4.01
CA GLY A 19 -8.64 12.10 -4.14
C GLY A 19 -8.25 12.79 -5.44
N PHE A 20 -9.09 13.72 -5.89
CA PHE A 20 -8.83 14.55 -7.05
C PHE A 20 -9.00 16.01 -6.66
N ASP A 21 -7.99 16.82 -6.95
CA ASP A 21 -8.06 18.26 -6.76
C ASP A 21 -8.52 18.92 -8.07
N GLU A 22 -9.70 19.54 -8.04
CA GLU A 22 -10.28 20.23 -9.20
C GLU A 22 -9.48 21.46 -9.62
N LYS A 23 -8.77 22.12 -8.69
CA LYS A 23 -8.00 23.34 -8.99
C LYS A 23 -6.72 23.02 -9.73
N SER A 24 -5.91 22.11 -9.18
CA SER A 24 -4.66 21.68 -9.80
C SER A 24 -4.86 20.62 -10.89
N LYS A 25 -6.06 20.05 -11.01
CA LYS A 25 -6.39 18.90 -11.88
C LYS A 25 -5.48 17.70 -11.63
N THR A 26 -5.07 17.51 -10.38
CA THR A 26 -4.16 16.43 -9.98
C THR A 26 -4.87 15.35 -9.18
N GLN A 27 -4.45 14.11 -9.42
CA GLN A 27 -4.88 12.96 -8.64
C GLN A 27 -3.86 12.74 -7.51
N TYR A 28 -4.34 12.62 -6.27
CA TYR A 28 -3.50 12.43 -5.09
C TYR A 28 -3.97 11.26 -4.23
N ARG A 29 -3.11 10.83 -3.31
CA ARG A 29 -3.41 9.81 -2.32
C ARG A 29 -3.49 10.45 -0.94
N ARG A 30 -4.67 10.47 -0.33
CA ARG A 30 -4.86 10.94 1.05
C ARG A 30 -4.51 9.83 2.02
N ILE A 31 -3.73 10.15 3.05
CA ILE A 31 -3.37 9.25 4.14
C ILE A 31 -4.00 9.79 5.42
N ASP A 32 -4.90 8.99 6.01
CA ASP A 32 -5.67 9.39 7.19
C ASP A 32 -5.01 8.90 8.49
N SER A 33 -4.26 7.80 8.43
CA SER A 33 -3.44 7.27 9.54
C SER A 33 -2.33 6.40 8.96
N TYR A 34 -1.12 6.48 9.52
CA TYR A 34 0.04 5.71 9.05
C TYR A 34 0.89 5.09 10.17
N LEU A 35 1.26 5.88 11.18
CA LEU A 35 2.18 5.39 12.23
C LEU A 35 1.53 4.37 13.17
N SER A 36 0.21 4.44 13.36
CA SER A 36 -0.50 3.53 14.27
C SER A 36 -0.72 2.16 13.62
N PRO A 37 -0.38 1.04 14.29
CA PRO A 37 -0.75 -0.29 13.84
C PRO A 37 -2.27 -0.42 13.71
N ALA A 38 -2.72 -1.14 12.68
CA ALA A 38 -4.16 -1.35 12.48
C ALA A 38 -4.47 -2.81 12.09
N LYS A 39 -5.57 -3.32 12.66
CA LYS A 39 -6.17 -4.62 12.31
C LYS A 39 -7.52 -4.36 11.65
N ILE A 40 -7.55 -4.49 10.32
CA ILE A 40 -8.72 -4.14 9.51
C ILE A 40 -9.45 -5.42 9.10
N LYS A 41 -10.73 -5.50 9.45
CA LYS A 41 -11.63 -6.57 9.00
C LYS A 41 -12.13 -6.24 7.59
N ILE A 42 -11.87 -7.11 6.63
CA ILE A 42 -12.25 -6.97 5.23
C ILE A 42 -13.27 -8.04 4.88
N ASP A 43 -14.41 -7.62 4.35
CA ASP A 43 -15.40 -8.52 3.74
C ASP A 43 -14.86 -8.97 2.38
N MET A 44 -14.66 -10.28 2.21
CA MET A 44 -14.14 -10.84 0.96
C MET A 44 -15.17 -10.78 -0.17
N HIS A 45 -16.47 -10.82 0.16
CA HIS A 45 -17.56 -10.81 -0.81
C HIS A 45 -18.58 -9.73 -0.45
N PRO A 46 -18.24 -8.44 -0.64
CA PRO A 46 -19.12 -7.33 -0.26
C PRO A 46 -20.47 -7.34 -0.99
N SER A 47 -20.54 -7.97 -2.17
CA SER A 47 -21.76 -8.16 -2.95
C SER A 47 -22.65 -9.32 -2.47
N GLU A 48 -22.12 -10.25 -1.68
CA GLU A 48 -22.85 -11.42 -1.18
C GLU A 48 -23.43 -11.15 0.21
N LYS A 49 -24.77 -11.15 0.31
CA LYS A 49 -25.47 -10.79 1.55
C LYS A 49 -25.67 -11.95 2.52
N ILE A 50 -25.60 -13.19 2.03
CA ILE A 50 -26.05 -14.39 2.77
C ILE A 50 -24.88 -15.07 3.49
N LYS A 51 -23.74 -15.25 2.83
CA LYS A 51 -22.53 -15.82 3.44
C LYS A 51 -21.39 -14.81 3.40
N LYS A 52 -21.23 -14.08 4.50
CA LYS A 52 -20.12 -13.16 4.67
C LYS A 52 -18.87 -13.89 5.12
N VAL A 53 -17.85 -13.88 4.28
CA VAL A 53 -16.51 -14.40 4.60
C VAL A 53 -15.61 -13.20 4.86
N TYR A 54 -14.94 -13.20 6.02
CA TYR A 54 -14.08 -12.10 6.43
C TYR A 54 -12.62 -12.52 6.47
N THR A 55 -11.74 -11.62 6.05
CA THR A 55 -10.29 -11.71 6.26
C THR A 55 -9.80 -10.52 7.06
N TYR A 56 -8.65 -10.66 7.70
CA TYR A 56 -8.02 -9.57 8.44
C TYR A 56 -6.77 -9.10 7.71
N SER A 57 -6.70 -7.80 7.43
CA SER A 57 -5.49 -7.14 6.97
C SER A 57 -4.83 -6.42 8.13
N PHE A 58 -3.51 -6.56 8.22
CA PHE A 58 -2.71 -5.90 9.23
C PHE A 58 -1.89 -4.80 8.57
N HIS A 59 -1.88 -3.64 9.19
CA HIS A 59 -1.05 -2.51 8.77
C HIS A 59 0.00 -2.23 9.85
N HIS A 60 1.23 -2.04 9.39
CA HIS A 60 2.37 -1.64 10.18
C HIS A 60 3.15 -0.58 9.40
N SER A 61 3.75 0.38 10.11
CA SER A 61 4.55 1.42 9.49
C SER A 61 5.86 0.84 8.94
N LEU A 62 6.52 1.56 8.03
CA LEU A 62 7.85 1.16 7.56
C LEU A 62 8.84 1.02 8.74
N GLN A 63 8.72 1.90 9.74
CA GLN A 63 9.53 1.83 10.96
C GLN A 63 9.36 0.49 11.69
N ASP A 64 8.14 -0.03 11.79
CA ASP A 64 7.88 -1.30 12.47
C ASP A 64 8.55 -2.47 11.74
N TYR A 65 8.47 -2.48 10.40
CA TYR A 65 9.17 -3.47 9.58
C TYR A 65 10.69 -3.37 9.75
N MET A 66 11.26 -2.16 9.75
CA MET A 66 12.70 -1.96 9.96
C MET A 66 13.15 -2.43 11.34
N LYS A 67 12.38 -2.14 12.39
CA LYS A 67 12.66 -2.62 13.75
C LYS A 67 12.61 -4.15 13.82
N ALA A 68 11.60 -4.78 13.22
CA ALA A 68 11.46 -6.23 13.22
C ALA A 68 12.61 -6.92 12.47
N LEU A 69 13.03 -6.39 11.31
CA LEU A 69 14.17 -6.88 10.54
C LEU A 69 15.47 -6.74 11.33
N SER A 70 15.73 -5.55 11.89
CA SER A 70 16.93 -5.29 12.67
C SER A 70 17.03 -6.18 13.90
N ALA A 71 15.93 -6.34 14.66
CA ALA A 71 15.87 -7.24 15.82
C ALA A 71 16.15 -8.70 15.43
N SER A 72 15.83 -9.07 14.19
CA SER A 72 16.06 -10.41 13.64
C SER A 72 17.41 -10.56 12.93
N SER A 73 18.30 -9.56 13.03
CA SER A 73 19.59 -9.52 12.34
C SER A 73 19.47 -9.61 10.81
N PHE A 74 18.50 -8.92 10.22
CA PHE A 74 18.36 -8.78 8.77
C PHE A 74 18.68 -7.35 8.32
N ALA A 75 19.35 -7.23 7.18
CA ALA A 75 19.54 -5.98 6.46
C ALA A 75 18.84 -6.04 5.10
N ILE A 76 18.17 -4.95 4.70
CA ILE A 76 17.60 -4.81 3.37
C ILE A 76 18.75 -4.51 2.40
N VAL A 77 18.88 -5.31 1.35
CA VAL A 77 19.89 -5.14 0.29
C VAL A 77 19.29 -4.63 -1.01
N LYS A 78 17.99 -4.81 -1.21
CA LYS A 78 17.25 -4.24 -2.33
C LYS A 78 15.84 -3.88 -1.91
N MET A 79 15.32 -2.81 -2.50
CA MET A 79 13.94 -2.37 -2.32
C MET A 79 13.40 -1.88 -3.66
N GLU A 80 12.18 -2.26 -3.97
CA GLU A 80 11.43 -1.78 -5.12
C GLU A 80 10.04 -1.32 -4.68
N GLU A 81 9.55 -0.27 -5.33
CA GLU A 81 8.21 0.27 -5.11
C GLU A 81 7.40 0.10 -6.40
N TRP A 82 6.34 -0.71 -6.33
CA TRP A 82 5.59 -1.09 -7.51
C TRP A 82 4.30 -0.30 -7.67
N ILE A 83 4.09 0.10 -8.91
CA ILE A 83 2.96 0.90 -9.38
C ILE A 83 1.86 0.02 -9.97
N SER A 84 0.69 0.61 -10.22
CA SER A 84 -0.40 -0.10 -10.89
C SER A 84 -0.33 0.07 -12.40
N HIS A 85 -0.24 -1.03 -13.15
CA HIS A 85 -0.32 -1.01 -14.61
C HIS A 85 -1.74 -0.81 -15.19
N ARG A 86 -2.74 -0.56 -14.33
CA ARG A 86 -4.12 -0.33 -14.78
C ARG A 86 -4.21 0.99 -15.53
N LYS A 87 -4.78 0.94 -16.74
CA LYS A 87 -5.14 2.15 -17.51
C LYS A 87 -6.54 2.62 -17.15
N SER A 88 -6.69 3.92 -16.96
CA SER A 88 -8.01 4.53 -16.75
C SER A 88 -8.84 4.49 -18.01
N ARG A 89 -10.15 4.35 -17.84
CA ARG A 89 -11.12 4.54 -18.93
C ARG A 89 -11.06 5.99 -19.39
N ALA A 90 -11.42 6.24 -20.65
CA ALA A 90 -11.46 7.58 -21.20
C ALA A 90 -12.41 8.49 -20.38
N GLY A 91 -11.96 9.71 -20.09
CA GLY A 91 -12.69 10.68 -19.28
C GLY A 91 -11.81 11.88 -18.89
N GLN A 92 -12.43 12.92 -18.33
CA GLN A 92 -11.73 14.18 -18.00
C GLN A 92 -10.55 13.98 -17.02
N ARG A 93 -10.66 13.01 -16.10
CA ARG A 93 -9.64 12.70 -15.09
C ARG A 93 -8.63 11.63 -15.53
N ALA A 94 -8.83 11.00 -16.69
CA ALA A 94 -8.04 9.84 -17.11
C ALA A 94 -6.53 10.13 -17.19
N LYS A 95 -6.15 11.32 -17.67
CA LYS A 95 -4.75 11.75 -17.72
C LYS A 95 -4.13 11.83 -16.32
N ALA A 96 -4.79 12.49 -15.39
CA ALA A 96 -4.31 12.66 -14.02
C ALA A 96 -4.25 11.32 -13.26
N GLU A 97 -5.27 10.47 -13.41
CA GLU A 97 -5.30 9.14 -12.81
C GLU A 97 -4.16 8.25 -13.33
N ASN A 98 -3.87 8.29 -14.63
CA ASN A 98 -2.79 7.52 -15.22
C ASN A 98 -1.40 8.03 -14.79
N ILE A 99 -1.24 9.35 -14.60
CA ILE A 99 -0.01 9.93 -14.01
C ILE A 99 0.14 9.43 -12.58
N ALA A 100 -0.87 9.62 -11.73
CA ALA A 100 -0.76 9.23 -10.32
C ALA A 100 -0.55 7.72 -10.13
N ARG A 101 -1.07 6.87 -11.02
CA ARG A 101 -0.77 5.43 -10.98
C ARG A 101 0.68 5.10 -11.29
N LYS A 102 1.39 5.94 -12.04
CA LYS A 102 2.83 5.78 -12.33
C LYS A 102 3.72 6.41 -11.26
N GLU A 103 3.22 7.41 -10.56
CA GLU A 103 3.99 8.15 -9.56
C GLU A 103 3.79 7.64 -8.12
N ILE A 104 2.59 7.13 -7.78
CA ILE A 104 2.25 6.72 -6.41
C ILE A 104 2.23 5.18 -6.33
N PRO A 105 3.25 4.55 -5.72
CA PRO A 105 3.32 3.10 -5.62
C PRO A 105 2.31 2.57 -4.63
N VAL A 106 1.82 1.36 -4.90
CA VAL A 106 0.77 0.70 -4.10
C VAL A 106 1.26 -0.60 -3.48
N PHE A 107 2.45 -1.06 -3.87
CA PHE A 107 3.16 -2.16 -3.24
C PHE A 107 4.63 -1.79 -3.01
N MET A 108 5.24 -2.45 -2.04
CA MET A 108 6.67 -2.43 -1.80
C MET A 108 7.17 -3.87 -1.78
N ALA A 109 8.28 -4.12 -2.45
CA ALA A 109 9.02 -5.36 -2.39
C ALA A 109 10.40 -5.08 -1.82
N PHE A 110 10.92 -5.98 -0.98
CA PHE A 110 12.29 -5.87 -0.52
C PHE A 110 12.97 -7.24 -0.42
N GLU A 111 14.28 -7.23 -0.63
CA GLU A 111 15.16 -8.35 -0.38
C GLU A 111 15.97 -8.05 0.88
N ALA A 112 15.93 -8.95 1.85
CA ALA A 112 16.68 -8.86 3.09
C ALA A 112 17.60 -10.07 3.28
N VAL A 113 18.83 -9.82 3.69
CA VAL A 113 19.84 -10.85 4.00
C VAL A 113 20.06 -10.92 5.51
N LYS A 114 20.30 -12.12 6.02
CA LYS A 114 20.66 -12.30 7.42
C LYS A 114 22.12 -11.88 7.60
N LEU A 115 22.37 -10.99 8.53
CA LEU A 115 23.72 -10.59 8.93
C LEU A 115 24.36 -11.72 9.73
N ALA A 116 25.61 -12.03 9.42
CA ALA A 116 26.44 -12.82 10.31
C ALA A 116 26.61 -12.05 11.62
N LYS A 117 26.54 -12.76 12.76
CA LYS A 117 26.94 -12.19 14.05
C LYS A 117 28.45 -12.01 14.09
#